data_AF-I2CQ45-F1
#
_entry.id   AF-I2CQ45-F1
#
_cell.length_a   1.000
_cell.length_b   1.000
_cell.length_c   1.000
_cell.angle_alpha   90.00
_cell.angle_beta   90.00
_cell.angle_gamma   90.00
#
_symmetry.space_group_name_H-M   'P 1'
#
loop_
_entity.id
_entity.type
_entity.pdbx_description
1 polymer ?
#
loop_
_entity_poly.entity_id
_entity_poly.type
_entity_poly.pdbx_seq_one_letter_code
_entity_poly.pdbx_strand_id
1 'polypeptide(L)'
;MDALTKRAFDPQYALFRVTPDHLLYPNPLSGLAVGPDHLQHFAFLGKVLAKALYESILVEPQFAIFFLQRLGGKLNETDDLFSRDPELYRHLMSLKRLAREGEGVGAGVRDL
;
A
#
# COMPACT_ATOMS: atom_id res chain seq x y z
N MET A 1 11.86 0.38 25.02
CA MET A 1 11.01 1.27 24.19
C MET A 1 9.62 0.66 23.97
N ASP A 2 9.24 -0.31 24.78
CA ASP A 2 8.30 -1.35 24.35
C ASP A 2 6.84 -0.91 24.44
N ALA A 3 6.51 0.00 25.37
CA ALA A 3 5.15 0.49 25.54
C ALA A 3 4.72 1.44 24.40
N LEU A 4 5.65 2.25 23.87
CA LEU A 4 5.34 3.23 22.82
C LEU A 4 5.15 2.55 21.47
N THR A 5 6.05 1.65 21.08
CA THR A 5 5.92 0.87 19.84
C THR A 5 4.72 -0.06 19.90
N LYS A 6 4.44 -0.73 21.03
CA LYS A 6 3.24 -1.56 21.17
C LYS A 6 1.96 -0.77 20.92
N ARG A 7 1.78 0.38 21.58
CA ARG A 7 0.59 1.22 21.35
C ARG A 7 0.53 1.82 19.96
N ALA A 8 1.66 2.26 19.43
CA ALA A 8 1.74 2.87 18.10
C ALA A 8 1.27 1.95 16.97
N PHE A 9 1.56 0.66 17.09
CA PHE A 9 1.27 -0.34 16.07
C PHE A 9 0.08 -1.23 16.43
N ASP A 10 -0.59 -0.95 17.54
CA ASP A 10 -1.80 -1.66 17.94
C ASP A 10 -2.97 -1.26 17.01
N PRO A 11 -3.59 -2.24 16.31
CA PRO A 11 -4.72 -2.00 15.42
C PRO A 11 -5.90 -1.30 16.09
N GLN A 12 -6.03 -1.38 17.43
CA GLN A 12 -7.07 -0.71 18.20
C GLN A 12 -7.03 0.82 18.06
N TYR A 13 -5.87 1.41 17.75
CA TYR A 13 -5.73 2.85 17.51
C TYR A 13 -6.02 3.26 16.06
N ALA A 14 -6.48 2.32 15.22
CA ALA A 14 -6.96 2.55 13.85
C ALA A 14 -5.96 3.23 12.89
N LEU A 15 -4.69 3.36 13.26
CA LEU A 15 -3.61 3.78 12.34
C LEU A 15 -3.22 2.64 11.40
N PHE A 16 -3.18 1.41 11.91
CA PHE A 16 -2.82 0.22 11.12
C PHE A 16 -3.96 -0.79 11.09
N ARG A 17 -3.99 -1.56 10.02
CA ARG A 17 -4.79 -2.78 9.87
C ARG A 17 -3.87 -3.98 9.77
N VAL A 18 -4.45 -5.16 9.96
CA VAL A 18 -3.74 -6.43 10.01
C VAL A 18 -4.26 -7.33 8.90
N THR A 19 -3.36 -7.99 8.18
CA THR A 19 -3.70 -9.04 7.20
C THR A 19 -4.12 -10.33 7.94
N PRO A 20 -4.68 -11.34 7.24
CA PRO A 20 -4.91 -12.66 7.85
C PRO A 20 -3.66 -13.28 8.49
N ASP A 21 -2.47 -12.97 7.94
CA ASP A 21 -1.17 -13.45 8.43
C ASP A 21 -0.55 -12.58 9.55
N HIS A 22 -1.34 -11.74 10.21
CA HIS A 22 -0.89 -10.86 11.29
C HIS A 22 0.13 -9.77 10.89
N LEU A 23 0.19 -9.38 9.61
CA LEU A 23 1.09 -8.34 9.12
C LEU A 23 0.41 -6.97 9.07
N LEU A 24 1.14 -5.93 9.47
CA LEU A 24 0.65 -4.56 9.57
C LEU A 24 0.75 -3.80 8.25
N TYR A 25 -0.29 -3.03 7.93
CA TYR A 25 -0.29 -2.04 6.86
C TYR A 25 -1.13 -0.81 7.24
N PRO A 26 -0.84 0.38 6.66
CA PRO A 26 -1.59 1.60 6.99
C PRO A 26 -3.08 1.44 6.73
N ASN A 27 -3.93 1.85 7.69
CA ASN A 27 -5.38 1.85 7.53
C ASN A 27 -5.79 2.96 6.54
N PRO A 28 -6.40 2.65 5.38
CA PRO A 28 -6.83 3.67 4.43
C PRO A 28 -7.89 4.64 5.00
N LEU A 29 -8.60 4.21 6.04
CA LEU A 29 -9.63 4.99 6.72
C LEU A 29 -9.13 5.68 7.99
N SER A 30 -7.81 5.75 8.21
CA SER A 30 -7.23 6.34 9.43
C SER A 30 -7.65 7.80 9.64
N GLY A 31 -7.83 8.59 8.57
CA GLY A 31 -8.26 9.98 8.68
C GLY A 31 -9.69 10.15 9.23
N LEU A 32 -10.56 9.17 9.01
CA LEU A 32 -11.91 9.15 9.57
C LEU A 32 -11.91 8.67 11.03
N ALA A 33 -11.07 7.69 11.36
CA ALA A 33 -11.04 7.07 12.67
C ALA A 33 -10.21 7.84 13.72
N VAL A 34 -9.08 8.42 13.30
CA VAL A 34 -8.11 9.10 14.18
C VAL A 34 -8.22 10.63 14.04
N GLY A 35 -8.83 11.10 12.96
CA GLY A 35 -9.00 12.52 12.68
C GLY A 35 -7.95 13.10 11.73
N PRO A 36 -7.95 14.43 11.53
CA PRO A 36 -7.16 15.10 10.48
C PRO A 36 -5.64 14.95 10.69
N ASP A 37 -5.19 14.78 11.93
CA ASP A 37 -3.77 14.70 12.27
C ASP A 37 -3.15 13.30 12.11
N HIS A 38 -3.89 12.33 11.57
CA HIS A 38 -3.41 10.95 11.41
C HIS A 38 -2.09 10.85 10.63
N LEU A 39 -1.86 11.74 9.66
CA LEU A 39 -0.60 11.80 8.91
C LEU A 39 0.58 12.23 9.78
N GLN A 40 0.36 13.11 10.77
CA GLN A 40 1.39 13.52 11.72
C GLN A 40 1.80 12.33 12.60
N HIS A 41 0.85 11.47 12.98
CA HIS A 41 1.15 10.23 13.67
C HIS A 41 1.99 9.30 12.80
N PHE A 42 1.64 9.08 11.52
CA PHE A 42 2.49 8.29 10.63
C PHE A 42 3.89 8.86 10.47
N ALA A 43 4.04 10.18 10.35
CA ALA A 43 5.34 10.83 10.26
C ALA A 43 6.18 10.63 11.53
N PHE A 44 5.55 10.73 12.71
CA PHE A 44 6.21 10.44 13.98
C PHE A 44 6.66 8.97 14.07
N LEU A 45 5.78 8.02 13.73
CA LEU A 45 6.12 6.59 13.74
C LEU A 45 7.21 6.24 12.74
N GLY A 46 7.22 6.86 11.57
CA GLY A 46 8.31 6.74 10.60
C GLY A 46 9.66 7.15 11.19
N LYS A 47 9.71 8.25 11.96
CA LYS A 47 10.93 8.68 12.67
C LYS A 47 11.37 7.70 13.76
N VAL A 48 10.41 7.17 14.54
CA VAL A 48 10.69 6.15 15.57
C VAL A 48 11.28 4.89 14.94
N LEU A 49 10.68 4.40 13.84
CA LEU A 49 11.19 3.25 13.09
C LEU A 49 12.57 3.53 12.50
N ALA A 50 12.78 4.70 11.91
CA ALA A 50 14.08 5.09 11.36
C ALA A 50 15.17 5.13 12.44
N LYS A 51 14.84 5.64 13.63
CA LYS A 51 15.77 5.65 14.78
C LYS A 51 16.08 4.23 15.26
N ALA A 52 15.07 3.36 15.36
CA ALA A 52 15.27 1.97 15.75
C ALA A 52 16.16 1.21 14.75
N LEU A 53 15.95 1.42 13.45
CA LEU A 53 16.81 0.87 12.39
C LEU A 53 18.25 1.37 12.52
N TYR A 54 18.44 2.68 12.72
CA TYR A 54 19.76 3.29 12.89
C TYR A 54 20.52 2.72 14.10
N GLU A 55 19.82 2.44 15.20
CA GLU A 55 20.40 1.88 16.42
C GLU A 55 20.45 0.35 16.43
N SER A 56 20.04 -0.32 15.35
CA SER A 56 19.92 -1.78 15.26
C SER A 56 19.05 -2.39 16.36
N ILE A 57 17.99 -1.68 16.75
CA ILE A 57 17.01 -2.14 17.73
C ILE A 57 15.96 -3.00 17.02
N LEU A 58 15.76 -4.22 17.53
CA LEU A 58 14.68 -5.07 17.08
C LEU A 58 13.33 -4.46 17.48
N VAL A 59 12.52 -4.14 16.49
CA VAL A 59 11.14 -3.69 16.69
C VAL A 59 10.19 -4.88 16.47
N GLU A 60 9.21 -5.03 17.35
CA GLU A 60 8.20 -6.10 17.28
C GLU A 60 7.23 -6.05 16.06
N PRO A 61 6.80 -4.89 15.50
CA PRO A 61 5.83 -4.88 14.41
C PRO A 61 6.37 -5.53 13.14
N GLN A 62 5.61 -6.50 12.61
CA GLN A 62 5.86 -7.08 11.30
C GLN A 62 4.99 -6.40 10.26
N PHE A 63 5.62 -5.81 9.25
CA PHE A 63 4.93 -5.09 8.19
C PHE A 63 4.61 -6.00 7.01
N ALA A 64 3.47 -5.76 6.37
CA ALA A 64 3.12 -6.48 5.15
C ALA A 64 4.13 -6.15 4.04
N ILE A 65 4.56 -7.19 3.30
CA ILE A 65 5.59 -7.07 2.25
C ILE A 65 5.19 -6.00 1.24
N PHE A 66 3.93 -5.97 0.83
CA PHE A 66 3.44 -5.01 -0.14
C PHE A 66 3.51 -3.55 0.33
N PHE A 67 3.43 -3.32 1.63
CA PHE A 67 3.55 -1.99 2.21
C PHE A 67 5.02 -1.58 2.21
N LEU A 68 5.92 -2.49 2.57
CA LEU A 68 7.37 -2.26 2.51
C LEU A 68 7.87 -2.02 1.08
N GLN A 69 7.36 -2.76 0.09
CA GLN A 69 7.68 -2.55 -1.33
C GLN A 69 7.30 -1.14 -1.78
N ARG A 70 6.08 -0.70 -1.40
CA ARG A 70 5.60 0.66 -1.70
C ARG A 70 6.44 1.73 -1.01
N LEU A 71 6.85 1.50 0.23
CA LEU A 71 7.71 2.40 0.99
C LEU A 71 9.11 2.50 0.38
N GLY A 72 9.62 1.40 -0.16
CA GLY A 72 10.92 1.31 -0.85
C GLY A 72 10.92 1.88 -2.27
N GLY A 73 9.87 2.60 -2.69
CA GLY A 73 9.81 3.24 -4.01
C GLY A 73 9.60 2.28 -5.17
N LYS A 74 9.40 0.98 -4.92
CA LYS A 74 8.93 0.05 -5.95
C LYS A 74 7.47 0.36 -6.18
N LEU A 75 7.16 0.94 -7.35
CA LEU A 75 5.78 1.01 -7.82
C LEU A 75 5.35 -0.42 -8.09
N ASN A 76 4.28 -0.85 -7.40
CA ASN A 76 3.63 -2.12 -7.66
C ASN A 76 3.36 -2.22 -9.17
N GLU A 77 4.18 -3.01 -9.87
CA GLU A 77 3.89 -3.38 -11.24
C GLU A 77 2.62 -4.23 -11.20
N THR A 78 1.88 -4.26 -12.30
CA THR A 78 0.59 -4.94 -12.44
C THR A 78 0.55 -6.38 -11.92
N ASP A 79 1.70 -7.03 -11.73
CA ASP A 79 1.85 -8.36 -11.16
C ASP A 79 1.44 -8.47 -9.68
N ASP A 80 1.53 -7.41 -8.88
CA ASP A 80 1.07 -7.46 -7.48
C ASP A 80 -0.46 -7.57 -7.38
N LEU A 81 -1.18 -7.05 -8.38
CA LEU A 81 -2.64 -7.13 -8.43
C LEU A 81 -3.12 -8.56 -8.70
N PHE A 82 -2.35 -9.35 -9.46
CA PHE A 82 -2.63 -10.79 -9.66
C PHE A 82 -2.63 -11.56 -8.33
N SER A 83 -1.73 -11.20 -7.41
CA SER A 83 -1.62 -11.86 -6.10
C SER A 83 -2.73 -11.47 -5.11
N ARG A 84 -3.29 -10.26 -5.23
CA ARG A 84 -4.29 -9.73 -4.28
C ARG A 84 -5.72 -9.85 -4.74
N ASP A 85 -5.96 -9.66 -6.03
CA ASP A 85 -7.29 -9.70 -6.64
C ASP A 85 -7.17 -10.15 -8.11
N PRO A 86 -7.19 -11.47 -8.36
CA PRO A 86 -7.06 -12.05 -9.69
C PRO A 86 -8.20 -11.65 -10.64
N GLU A 87 -9.36 -11.25 -10.11
CA GLU A 87 -10.52 -10.87 -10.91
C GLU A 87 -10.37 -9.42 -11.41
N LEU A 88 -9.97 -8.50 -10.52
CA LEU A 88 -9.67 -7.13 -10.89
C LEU A 88 -8.49 -7.04 -11.86
N TYR A 89 -7.45 -7.87 -11.68
CA TYR A 89 -6.34 -7.98 -12.64
C TYR A 89 -6.83 -8.37 -14.05
N ARG A 90 -7.72 -9.36 -14.15
CA ARG A 90 -8.28 -9.79 -15.45
C ARG A 90 -9.08 -8.68 -16.11
N HIS A 91 -9.90 -7.96 -15.35
CA HIS A 91 -10.67 -6.83 -15.88
C HIS A 91 -9.76 -5.69 -16.36
N LEU A 92 -8.73 -5.31 -15.61
CA LEU A 92 -7.77 -4.28 -16.01
C LEU A 92 -6.98 -4.66 -17.28
N MET A 93 -6.54 -5.92 -17.38
CA MET A 93 -5.81 -6.39 -18.56
C MET A 93 -6.71 -6.45 -19.80
N SER A 94 -7.98 -6.82 -19.64
CA SER A 94 -8.96 -6.79 -20.74
C SER A 94 -9.18 -5.35 -21.26
N LEU A 95 -9.33 -4.38 -20.36
CA LEU A 95 -9.47 -2.96 -20.74
C LEU A 95 -8.23 -2.42 -21.42
N LYS A 96 -7.03 -2.75 -20.91
CA LYS A 96 -5.76 -2.36 -21.51
C LYS A 96 -5.59 -2.91 -22.93
N ARG A 97 -6.05 -4.14 -23.19
CA ARG A 97 -6.05 -4.74 -24.53
C ARG A 97 -7.01 -4.02 -25.47
N LEU A 98 -8.25 -3.77 -25.03
CA LEU A 98 -9.26 -3.07 -25.83
C LEU A 98 -8.82 -1.64 -26.19
N ALA A 99 -8.20 -0.92 -25.24
CA ALA A 99 -7.67 0.42 -25.50
C ALA A 99 -6.57 0.41 -26.59
N ARG A 100 -5.74 -0.63 -26.63
CA ARG A 100 -4.71 -0.81 -27.67
C ARG A 100 -5.27 -1.22 -29.03
N GLU A 101 -6.39 -1.95 -29.05
CA GLU A 101 -7.08 -2.33 -30.29
C GLU A 101 -7.86 -1.15 -30.90
N GLY A 102 -8.34 -0.22 -30.07
CA GLY A 102 -9.05 0.99 -30.53
C GLY A 102 -8.18 2.04 -31.24
N GLU A 103 -6.86 2.06 -31.01
CA GLU A 103 -5.94 3.00 -31.68
C GLU A 103 -5.53 2.55 -33.09
N GLY A 104 -5.78 1.30 -33.48
CA GLY A 104 -5.45 0.77 -34.80
C GLY A 104 -6.52 0.94 -35.89
N VAL A 105 -7.74 1.37 -35.54
CA VAL A 105 -8.91 1.36 -36.44
C VAL A 105 -9.28 2.76 -36.96
N GLY A 106 -8.57 3.81 -36.55
CA GLY A 106 -8.85 5.20 -36.95
C GLY A 106 -8.20 5.70 -38.25
N ALA A 107 -7.33 4.91 -38.90
CA ALA A 107 -6.48 5.38 -40.01
C ALA A 107 -6.93 4.92 -41.42
N GLY A 108 -8.16 4.42 -41.58
CA GLY A 108 -8.61 3.78 -42.82
C GLY A 108 -9.83 4.39 -43.52
N VAL A 109 -10.35 5.54 -43.09
CA VAL A 109 -11.57 6.13 -43.70
C VAL A 109 -11.33 7.59 -44.05
N ARG A 110 -10.43 7.86 -45.01
CA ARG A 110 -10.21 9.21 -45.54
C ARG A 110 -10.01 9.34 -47.05
N ASP A 111 -10.14 8.26 -47.82
CA ASP A 111 -10.08 8.34 -49.28
C ASP A 111 -11.21 7.53 -49.92
N LEU A 112 -12.40 8.13 -50.01
CA LEU A 112 -13.43 7.89 -51.03
C LEU A 112 -14.42 9.07 -51.03
#